data_AF-A0A158KK31-F1
#
_entry.id   AF-A0A158KK31-F1
#
_cell.length_a   1.000
_cell.length_b   1.000
_cell.length_c   1.000
_cell.angle_alpha   90.00
_cell.angle_beta   90.00
_cell.angle_gamma   90.00
#
_symmetry.space_group_name_H-M   'P 1'
#
loop_
_entity.id
_entity.type
_entity.pdbx_description
1 polymer ?
#
loop_
_entity_poly.entity_id
_entity_poly.type
_entity_poly.pdbx_seq_one_letter_code
_entity_poly.pdbx_strand_id
1 'polypeptide(L)'
;MTSANGTLRSAFMTALTRRTRHAARRLVRSERGAVTIEFVVVVPLMLLVLLGFTELYLYMRAVSLVEHTAFTLADSIGQMSNVIDDSTDKTSSNSLASIYAAAVLLASPNQLNTKGGVVISSICDKTVNCTCKSVFNPTQAAGTPTLLWQAQPSWQAKGLTSSVTKTNVTPSNWPFRNGDSAVAVEVFYNYTPFSLTAPFWSAAPVATTIRERVYVRPRNGQTLALNNTKTGVPCETAPIN
;
A
#
# COMPACT_ATOMS: atom_id res chain seq x y z
N MET A 1 1.16 -49.63 71.52
CA MET A 1 -0.27 -49.26 71.41
C MET A 1 -0.44 -47.91 72.10
N THR A 2 0.01 -46.75 71.63
CA THR A 2 -0.09 -46.03 70.33
C THR A 2 -1.53 -45.74 69.88
N SER A 3 -2.10 -44.60 70.30
CA SER A 3 -2.88 -43.66 69.46
C SER A 3 -3.57 -42.58 70.33
N ALA A 4 -3.01 -41.37 70.39
CA ALA A 4 -3.66 -40.20 71.01
C ALA A 4 -3.44 -38.89 70.22
N ASN A 5 -2.90 -38.95 68.99
CA ASN A 5 -2.49 -37.76 68.21
C ASN A 5 -3.45 -37.34 67.08
N GLY A 6 -4.61 -37.99 66.94
CA GLY A 6 -5.50 -37.82 65.77
C GLY A 6 -6.50 -36.66 65.84
N THR A 7 -6.89 -36.19 67.02
CA THR A 7 -8.09 -35.33 67.19
C THR A 7 -7.82 -33.82 67.15
N LEU A 8 -6.60 -33.37 67.43
CA LEU A 8 -6.27 -31.93 67.45
C LEU A 8 -6.04 -31.32 66.06
N ARG A 9 -5.62 -32.11 65.07
CA ARG A 9 -5.35 -31.63 63.70
C ARG A 9 -6.63 -31.33 62.90
N SER A 10 -7.72 -32.04 63.19
CA SER A 10 -9.02 -31.89 62.54
C SER A 10 -9.69 -30.55 62.88
N ALA A 11 -9.71 -30.20 64.18
CA ALA A 11 -10.37 -28.97 64.66
C ALA A 11 -9.71 -27.69 64.11
N PHE A 12 -8.37 -27.67 64.00
CA PHE A 12 -7.62 -26.53 63.45
C PHE A 12 -7.88 -26.32 61.95
N MET A 13 -7.98 -27.38 61.15
CA MET A 13 -8.30 -27.26 59.71
C MET A 13 -9.73 -26.79 59.45
N THR A 14 -10.70 -27.20 60.26
CA THR A 14 -12.09 -26.69 60.17
C THR A 14 -12.25 -25.23 60.61
N ALA A 15 -11.42 -24.77 61.57
CA ALA A 15 -11.43 -23.37 62.00
C ALA A 15 -10.79 -22.44 60.96
N LEU A 16 -9.70 -22.87 60.33
CA LEU A 16 -9.03 -22.15 59.23
C LEU A 16 -9.94 -22.02 58.01
N THR A 17 -10.65 -23.08 57.63
CA THR A 17 -11.58 -23.07 56.49
C THR A 17 -12.84 -22.22 56.74
N ARG A 18 -13.33 -22.08 57.98
CA ARG A 18 -14.41 -21.14 58.30
C ARG A 18 -13.96 -19.67 58.26
N ARG A 19 -12.74 -19.36 58.71
CA ARG A 19 -12.19 -18.00 58.68
C ARG A 19 -11.96 -17.49 57.27
N THR A 20 -11.44 -18.33 56.38
CA THR A 20 -11.24 -17.98 54.97
C THR A 20 -12.58 -17.79 54.24
N ARG A 21 -13.60 -18.61 54.54
CA ARG A 21 -14.95 -18.45 53.99
C ARG A 21 -15.63 -17.15 54.44
N HIS A 22 -15.38 -16.72 55.68
CA HIS A 22 -15.91 -15.45 56.20
C HIS A 22 -15.18 -14.24 55.62
N ALA A 23 -13.86 -14.32 55.44
CA ALA A 23 -13.07 -13.29 54.77
C ALA A 23 -13.46 -13.14 53.29
N ALA A 24 -13.65 -14.27 52.57
CA ALA A 24 -14.14 -14.28 51.20
C ALA A 24 -15.55 -13.68 51.07
N ARG A 25 -16.48 -14.02 51.99
CA ARG A 25 -17.82 -13.38 52.04
C ARG A 25 -17.75 -11.88 52.34
N ARG A 26 -16.78 -11.43 53.13
CA ARG A 26 -16.56 -10.00 53.42
C ARG A 26 -16.00 -9.25 52.21
N LEU A 27 -15.09 -9.87 51.46
CA LEU A 27 -14.55 -9.35 50.20
C LEU A 27 -15.64 -9.27 49.11
N VAL A 28 -16.46 -10.31 48.98
CA VAL A 28 -17.58 -10.34 48.01
C VAL A 28 -18.67 -9.31 48.34
N ARG A 29 -18.86 -8.99 49.63
CA ARG A 29 -19.81 -7.94 50.07
C ARG A 29 -19.20 -6.53 50.13
N SER A 30 -17.94 -6.38 49.72
CA SER A 30 -17.23 -5.11 49.73
C SER A 30 -17.36 -4.41 48.38
N GLU A 31 -18.42 -3.62 48.21
CA GLU A 31 -18.66 -2.82 46.99
C GLU A 31 -17.63 -1.70 46.77
N ARG A 32 -16.83 -1.38 47.79
CA ARG A 32 -15.84 -0.29 47.77
C ARG A 32 -14.66 -0.50 46.81
N GLY A 33 -14.47 -1.70 46.23
CA GLY A 33 -13.40 -2.01 45.28
C GLY A 33 -13.88 -2.46 43.89
N ALA A 34 -15.18 -2.59 43.69
CA ALA A 34 -15.74 -3.03 42.41
C ALA A 34 -15.50 -1.98 41.31
N VAL A 35 -15.70 -0.70 41.63
CA VAL A 35 -15.49 0.43 40.70
C VAL A 35 -14.03 0.53 40.24
N THR A 36 -13.06 0.28 41.12
CA THR A 36 -11.64 0.29 40.73
C THR A 36 -11.28 -0.85 39.79
N ILE A 37 -11.88 -2.04 39.97
CA ILE A 37 -11.65 -3.18 39.07
C ILE A 37 -12.28 -2.93 37.70
N GLU A 38 -13.49 -2.39 37.68
CA GLU A 38 -14.17 -2.00 36.44
C GLU A 38 -13.35 -0.97 35.67
N PHE A 39 -12.85 0.08 36.33
CA PHE A 39 -12.01 1.08 35.69
C PHE A 39 -10.71 0.50 35.13
N VAL A 40 -10.05 -0.40 35.88
CA VAL A 40 -8.81 -1.07 35.45
C VAL A 40 -9.01 -1.94 34.21
N VAL A 41 -10.21 -2.47 33.97
CA VAL A 41 -10.51 -3.30 32.78
C VAL A 41 -11.06 -2.46 31.62
N VAL A 42 -11.97 -1.53 31.91
CA VAL A 42 -12.66 -0.73 30.90
C VAL A 42 -11.71 0.25 30.22
N VAL A 43 -10.81 0.89 30.96
CA VAL A 43 -9.90 1.89 30.37
C VAL A 43 -8.94 1.28 29.35
N PRO A 44 -8.19 0.19 29.64
CA PRO A 44 -7.34 -0.46 28.64
C PRO A 44 -8.13 -0.98 27.44
N LEU A 45 -9.36 -1.48 27.67
CA LEU A 45 -10.23 -1.94 26.59
C LEU A 45 -10.65 -0.78 25.68
N MET A 46 -11.06 0.36 26.24
CA MET A 46 -11.36 1.57 25.47
C MET A 46 -10.13 2.06 24.69
N LEU A 47 -8.95 2.08 25.30
CA LEU A 47 -7.70 2.48 24.63
C LEU A 47 -7.35 1.54 23.48
N LEU A 48 -7.52 0.23 23.65
CA LEU A 48 -7.28 -0.76 22.60
C LEU A 48 -8.23 -0.53 21.42
N VAL A 49 -9.52 -0.30 21.70
CA VAL A 49 -10.53 -0.03 20.66
C VAL A 49 -10.22 1.28 19.92
N LEU A 50 -9.88 2.35 20.64
CA LEU A 50 -9.47 3.62 20.03
C LEU A 50 -8.25 3.43 19.13
N LEU A 51 -7.24 2.71 19.60
CA LEU A 51 -6.05 2.42 18.82
C LEU A 51 -6.38 1.63 17.55
N GLY A 52 -7.22 0.59 17.67
CA GLY A 52 -7.69 -0.18 16.52
C GLY A 52 -8.39 0.67 15.46
N PHE A 53 -9.28 1.58 15.87
CA PHE A 53 -9.94 2.50 14.95
C PHE A 53 -8.97 3.51 14.33
N THR A 54 -8.03 4.05 15.10
CA THR A 54 -7.03 4.99 14.54
C THR A 54 -6.14 4.32 13.50
N GLU A 55 -5.74 3.07 13.73
CA GLU A 55 -4.91 2.32 12.79
C GLU A 55 -5.69 2.00 11.50
N LEU A 56 -6.93 1.54 11.63
CA LEU A 56 -7.79 1.26 10.48
C LEU A 56 -8.04 2.54 9.67
N TYR A 57 -8.26 3.67 10.34
CA TYR A 57 -8.40 4.97 9.69
C TYR A 57 -7.13 5.36 8.92
N LEU A 58 -5.95 5.24 9.54
CA LEU A 58 -4.68 5.57 8.87
C LEU A 58 -4.40 4.65 7.68
N TYR A 59 -4.72 3.36 7.79
CA TYR A 59 -4.59 2.41 6.69
C TYR A 59 -5.52 2.78 5.52
N MET A 60 -6.82 2.96 5.78
CA MET A 60 -7.79 3.30 4.73
C MET A 60 -7.46 4.65 4.07
N ARG A 61 -6.98 5.61 4.86
CA ARG A 61 -6.47 6.89 4.35
C ARG A 61 -5.28 6.67 3.41
N ALA A 62 -4.34 5.80 3.76
CA ALA A 62 -3.19 5.52 2.93
C ALA A 62 -3.57 4.85 1.61
N VAL A 63 -4.49 3.88 1.64
CA VAL A 63 -5.06 3.25 0.44
C VAL A 63 -5.72 4.31 -0.46
N SER A 64 -6.59 5.15 0.11
CA SER A 64 -7.31 6.18 -0.65
C SER A 64 -6.37 7.19 -1.33
N LEU A 65 -5.27 7.57 -0.65
CA LEU A 65 -4.28 8.49 -1.23
C LEU A 65 -3.47 7.84 -2.37
N VAL A 66 -3.11 6.56 -2.23
CA VAL A 66 -2.41 5.82 -3.29
C VAL A 66 -3.30 5.67 -4.51
N GLU A 67 -4.59 5.34 -4.32
CA GLU A 67 -5.57 5.26 -5.39
C GLU A 67 -5.76 6.60 -6.10
N HIS A 68 -6.07 7.66 -5.34
CA HIS A 68 -6.24 8.99 -5.90
C HIS A 68 -5.00 9.47 -6.67
N THR A 69 -3.80 9.18 -6.15
CA THR A 69 -2.55 9.52 -6.83
C THR A 69 -2.39 8.74 -8.13
N ALA A 70 -2.65 7.43 -8.13
CA ALA A 70 -2.56 6.60 -9.33
C ALA A 70 -3.53 7.06 -10.42
N PHE A 71 -4.79 7.34 -10.07
CA PHE A 71 -5.80 7.82 -11.03
C PHE A 71 -5.45 9.22 -11.58
N THR A 72 -5.06 10.16 -10.71
CA THR A 72 -4.74 11.53 -11.13
C THR A 72 -3.51 11.58 -12.03
N LEU A 73 -2.48 10.79 -11.70
CA LEU A 73 -1.30 10.64 -12.56
C LEU A 73 -1.65 9.98 -13.89
N ALA A 74 -2.46 8.91 -13.86
CA ALA A 74 -2.86 8.22 -15.07
C ALA A 74 -3.66 9.16 -16.01
N ASP A 75 -4.62 9.93 -15.52
CA ASP A 75 -5.34 10.89 -16.37
C ASP A 75 -4.40 11.99 -16.91
N SER A 76 -3.49 12.52 -16.08
CA SER A 76 -2.52 13.53 -16.52
C SER A 76 -1.61 12.99 -17.62
N ILE A 77 -1.07 11.78 -17.45
CA ILE A 77 -0.20 11.13 -18.44
C ILE A 77 -0.98 10.73 -19.69
N GLY A 78 -2.24 10.30 -19.54
CA GLY A 78 -3.13 9.99 -20.67
C GLY A 78 -3.42 11.19 -21.56
N GLN A 79 -3.22 12.42 -21.08
CA GLN A 79 -3.34 13.64 -21.87
C GLN A 79 -2.03 14.07 -22.54
N MET A 80 -0.89 13.49 -22.15
CA MET A 80 0.41 13.81 -22.73
C MET A 80 0.61 13.11 -24.08
N SER A 81 1.24 13.82 -25.03
CA SER A 81 1.63 13.24 -26.31
C SER A 81 2.99 12.54 -26.26
N ASN A 82 3.89 13.04 -25.41
CA ASN A 82 5.21 12.50 -25.18
C ASN A 82 5.66 12.72 -23.74
N VAL A 83 6.62 11.92 -23.31
CA VAL A 83 7.31 12.03 -22.03
C VAL A 83 8.80 12.19 -22.31
N ILE A 84 9.46 13.04 -21.54
CA ILE A 84 10.91 13.25 -21.62
C ILE A 84 11.59 12.37 -20.57
N ASP A 85 12.54 11.56 -21.00
CA ASP A 85 13.41 10.75 -20.11
C ASP A 85 14.48 11.62 -19.45
N ASP A 86 14.02 12.51 -18.59
CA ASP A 86 14.87 13.27 -17.68
C ASP A 86 14.35 13.09 -16.25
N SER A 87 15.18 12.47 -15.42
CA SER A 87 14.91 12.21 -14.00
C SER A 87 15.39 13.33 -13.07
N THR A 88 16.07 14.35 -13.61
CA THR A 88 16.64 15.46 -12.83
C THR A 88 15.89 16.76 -13.07
N ASP A 89 15.61 17.09 -14.33
CA ASP A 89 15.01 18.36 -14.72
C ASP A 89 13.49 18.39 -14.48
N LYS A 90 13.04 19.33 -13.64
CA LYS A 90 11.62 19.56 -13.29
C LYS A 90 11.00 20.77 -13.99
N THR A 91 11.72 21.40 -14.91
CA THR A 91 11.25 22.61 -15.61
C THR A 91 10.20 22.28 -16.68
N SER A 92 10.35 21.13 -17.34
CA SER A 92 9.42 20.65 -18.35
C SER A 92 8.31 19.82 -17.72
N SER A 93 7.05 20.16 -17.98
CA SER A 93 5.89 19.47 -17.38
C SER A 93 5.74 18.01 -17.83
N ASN A 94 6.28 17.66 -19.00
CA ASN A 94 6.29 16.31 -19.56
C ASN A 94 7.57 15.53 -19.20
N SER A 95 8.46 16.04 -18.35
CA SER A 95 9.59 15.26 -17.86
C SER A 95 9.16 14.25 -16.80
N LEU A 96 9.81 13.08 -16.79
CA LEU A 96 9.60 12.07 -15.75
C LEU A 96 9.86 12.64 -14.35
N ALA A 97 10.85 13.52 -14.16
CA ALA A 97 11.12 14.15 -12.87
C ALA A 97 9.95 14.99 -12.37
N SER A 98 9.29 15.76 -13.23
CA SER A 98 8.10 16.55 -12.90
C SER A 98 6.92 15.66 -12.54
N ILE A 99 6.70 14.59 -13.30
CA ILE A 99 5.63 13.61 -13.06
C ILE A 99 5.85 12.91 -11.70
N TYR A 100 7.07 12.49 -11.40
CA TYR A 100 7.41 11.89 -10.11
C TYR A 100 7.30 12.88 -8.95
N ALA A 101 7.68 14.15 -9.15
CA ALA A 101 7.50 15.18 -8.13
C ALA A 101 6.01 15.45 -7.85
N ALA A 102 5.18 15.48 -8.90
CA ALA A 102 3.73 15.58 -8.76
C ALA A 102 3.15 14.38 -8.00
N ALA A 103 3.62 13.17 -8.26
CA ALA A 103 3.21 11.97 -7.53
C ALA A 103 3.49 12.08 -6.02
N VAL A 104 4.67 12.58 -5.64
CA VAL A 104 5.04 12.79 -4.23
C VAL A 104 4.15 13.84 -3.58
N LEU A 105 3.79 14.90 -4.32
CA LEU A 105 2.90 15.96 -3.81
C LEU A 105 1.47 15.45 -3.63
N LEU A 106 0.94 14.69 -4.58
CA LEU A 106 -0.41 14.10 -4.54
C LEU A 106 -0.55 13.06 -3.43
N ALA A 107 0.51 12.28 -3.17
CA ALA A 107 0.52 11.30 -2.09
C ALA A 107 0.69 11.93 -0.70
N SER A 108 0.98 13.24 -0.59
CA SER A 108 1.13 13.93 0.69
C SER A 108 -0.11 13.77 1.59
N PRO A 109 0.04 13.47 2.89
CA PRO A 109 1.28 13.47 3.69
C PRO A 109 2.07 12.15 3.68
N ASN A 110 1.66 11.16 2.89
CA ASN A 110 2.38 9.90 2.81
C ASN A 110 3.69 10.11 2.04
N GLN A 111 4.82 9.85 2.69
CA GLN A 111 6.16 10.02 2.10
C GLN A 111 6.45 8.96 1.04
N LEU A 112 5.92 9.15 -0.16
CA LEU A 112 6.08 8.23 -1.28
C LEU A 112 7.56 8.12 -1.70
N ASN A 113 8.33 9.18 -1.55
CA ASN A 113 9.75 9.25 -1.88
C ASN A 113 10.66 8.37 -1.02
N THR A 114 10.23 7.97 0.18
CA THR A 114 11.03 7.13 1.10
C THR A 114 10.42 5.75 1.32
N LYS A 115 9.09 5.65 1.29
CA LYS A 115 8.35 4.41 1.59
C LYS A 115 7.62 3.83 0.38
N GLY A 116 7.70 4.46 -0.79
CA GLY A 116 6.91 4.09 -1.95
C GLY A 116 7.67 4.08 -3.26
N GLY A 117 6.88 4.11 -4.34
CA GLY A 117 7.37 4.04 -5.70
C GLY A 117 6.27 4.37 -6.70
N VAL A 118 6.67 4.73 -7.90
CA VAL A 118 5.77 4.96 -9.03
C VAL A 118 6.39 4.33 -10.25
N VAL A 119 5.65 3.49 -10.94
CA VAL A 119 6.10 2.90 -12.20
C VAL A 119 5.14 3.32 -13.29
N ILE A 120 5.69 3.86 -14.37
CA ILE A 120 4.93 4.25 -15.55
C ILE A 120 5.34 3.33 -16.69
N SER A 121 4.36 2.71 -17.33
CA SER A 121 4.58 1.78 -18.43
C SER A 121 3.76 2.21 -19.64
N SER A 122 4.40 2.30 -20.79
CA SER A 122 3.73 2.54 -22.07
C SER A 122 3.50 1.22 -22.79
N ILE A 123 2.28 1.03 -23.27
CA ILE A 123 1.79 -0.19 -23.91
C ILE A 123 1.27 0.15 -25.29
N CYS A 124 1.59 -0.71 -26.23
CA CYS A 124 1.33 -0.55 -27.65
C CYS A 124 0.93 -1.89 -28.24
N ASP A 125 0.27 -1.85 -29.40
CA ASP A 125 -0.03 -3.06 -30.16
C ASP A 125 1.17 -3.52 -31.00
N LYS A 126 1.58 -4.78 -30.80
CA LYS A 126 2.63 -5.44 -31.58
C LYS A 126 2.24 -5.61 -33.05
N THR A 127 0.96 -5.81 -33.35
CA THR A 127 0.51 -6.17 -34.70
C THR A 127 0.65 -5.02 -35.71
N VAL A 128 0.70 -3.79 -35.23
CA VAL A 128 0.91 -2.56 -36.03
C VAL A 128 2.33 -2.00 -35.92
N ASN A 129 3.26 -2.83 -35.46
CA ASN A 129 4.64 -2.46 -35.18
C ASN A 129 4.74 -1.34 -34.13
N CYS A 130 4.80 -1.76 -32.87
CA CYS A 130 4.97 -0.92 -31.69
C CYS A 130 6.17 0.02 -31.81
N THR A 131 5.93 1.15 -32.46
CA THR A 131 6.85 2.24 -32.69
C THR A 131 6.14 3.46 -32.12
N CYS A 132 6.86 4.45 -31.57
CA CYS A 132 6.23 5.66 -31.01
C CYS A 132 5.66 6.59 -32.10
N LYS A 133 5.15 6.00 -33.17
CA LYS A 133 4.50 6.64 -34.28
C LYS A 133 3.02 6.32 -34.22
N SER A 134 2.23 7.27 -34.66
CA SER A 134 0.79 7.15 -34.74
C SER A 134 0.39 5.98 -35.65
N VAL A 135 -0.55 5.16 -35.18
CA VAL A 135 -1.17 4.12 -36.00
C VAL A 135 -2.29 4.76 -36.81
N PHE A 136 -2.16 4.77 -38.14
CA PHE A 136 -3.06 5.54 -39.01
C PHE A 136 -4.37 4.83 -39.40
N ASN A 137 -4.60 3.58 -38.99
CA ASN A 137 -5.83 2.84 -39.29
C ASN A 137 -6.12 1.78 -38.20
N PRO A 138 -6.58 2.17 -37.00
CA PRO A 138 -6.98 1.19 -35.99
C PRO A 138 -8.17 0.38 -36.49
N THR A 139 -8.18 -0.92 -36.23
CA THR A 139 -9.29 -1.81 -36.60
C THR A 139 -9.93 -2.42 -35.36
N GLN A 140 -11.17 -2.90 -35.50
CA GLN A 140 -11.89 -3.56 -34.39
C GLN A 140 -11.36 -4.97 -34.09
N ALA A 141 -10.35 -5.45 -34.83
CA ALA A 141 -9.71 -6.73 -34.59
C ALA A 141 -8.98 -6.73 -33.25
N ALA A 142 -8.76 -7.92 -32.68
CA ALA A 142 -7.97 -8.07 -31.47
C ALA A 142 -6.51 -7.63 -31.72
N GLY A 143 -5.98 -6.78 -30.85
CA GLY A 143 -4.57 -6.37 -30.85
C GLY A 143 -3.74 -7.25 -29.90
N THR A 144 -2.42 -7.25 -30.06
CA THR A 144 -1.50 -7.92 -29.14
C THR A 144 -0.77 -6.87 -28.30
N PRO A 145 -1.12 -6.68 -27.02
CA PRO A 145 -0.45 -5.69 -26.19
C PRO A 145 1.00 -6.08 -25.92
N THR A 146 1.90 -5.12 -26.07
CA THR A 146 3.33 -5.24 -25.74
C THR A 146 3.81 -4.04 -24.98
N LEU A 147 4.77 -4.25 -24.08
CA LEU A 147 5.43 -3.19 -23.35
C LEU A 147 6.40 -2.45 -24.28
N LEU A 148 6.17 -1.15 -24.47
CA LEU A 148 7.06 -0.28 -25.25
C LEU A 148 8.24 0.20 -24.40
N TRP A 149 7.95 0.79 -23.25
CA TRP A 149 8.96 1.22 -22.29
C TRP A 149 8.35 1.24 -20.89
N GLN A 150 9.23 1.26 -19.90
CA GLN A 150 8.86 1.35 -18.51
C GLN A 150 9.86 2.21 -17.76
N ALA A 151 9.35 3.11 -16.93
CA ALA A 151 10.17 4.02 -16.15
C ALA A 151 9.79 3.95 -14.67
N GLN A 152 10.80 4.09 -13.82
CA GLN A 152 10.67 4.18 -12.37
C GLN A 152 11.63 5.25 -11.83
N PRO A 153 11.30 5.93 -10.73
CA PRO A 153 12.19 6.90 -10.12
C PRO A 153 13.36 6.21 -9.41
N SER A 154 14.50 6.88 -9.38
CA SER A 154 15.71 6.41 -8.68
C SER A 154 15.55 6.29 -7.16
N TRP A 155 14.60 7.02 -6.58
CA TRP A 155 14.30 7.01 -5.15
C TRP A 155 13.34 5.90 -4.73
N GLN A 156 12.78 5.12 -5.67
CA GLN A 156 11.84 4.04 -5.35
C GLN A 156 12.43 3.05 -4.35
N ALA A 157 11.65 2.68 -3.34
CA ALA A 157 12.08 1.71 -2.35
C ALA A 157 12.36 0.33 -2.98
N LYS A 158 13.41 -0.35 -2.51
CA LYS A 158 13.79 -1.68 -3.01
C LYS A 158 12.68 -2.70 -2.75
N GLY A 159 12.52 -3.65 -3.68
CA GLY A 159 11.52 -4.73 -3.59
C GLY A 159 10.13 -4.36 -4.11
N LEU A 160 9.91 -3.10 -4.52
CA LEU A 160 8.70 -2.67 -5.22
C LEU A 160 8.86 -2.97 -6.71
N THR A 161 8.32 -4.10 -7.16
CA THR A 161 8.37 -4.52 -8.55
C THR A 161 7.04 -4.27 -9.25
N SER A 162 7.13 -3.90 -10.53
CA SER A 162 5.97 -3.73 -11.38
C SER A 162 5.27 -5.06 -11.64
N SER A 163 3.94 -5.04 -11.64
CA SER A 163 3.16 -6.20 -12.09
C SER A 163 2.90 -6.18 -13.59
N VAL A 164 3.29 -5.09 -14.28
CA VAL A 164 3.25 -4.97 -15.74
C VAL A 164 4.58 -5.50 -16.26
N THR A 165 4.54 -6.67 -16.88
CA THR A 165 5.74 -7.33 -17.43
C THR A 165 5.54 -7.61 -18.92
N LYS A 166 6.59 -8.03 -19.62
CA LYS A 166 6.51 -8.45 -21.03
C LYS A 166 5.49 -9.56 -21.29
N THR A 167 5.17 -10.36 -20.27
CA THR A 167 4.20 -11.47 -20.35
C THR A 167 2.82 -11.11 -19.79
N ASN A 168 2.75 -10.16 -18.85
CA ASN A 168 1.52 -9.69 -18.22
C ASN A 168 1.38 -8.17 -18.44
N VAL A 169 1.09 -7.78 -19.67
CA VAL A 169 1.08 -6.36 -20.09
C VAL A 169 -0.24 -5.67 -19.72
N THR A 170 -1.36 -6.35 -19.93
CA THR A 170 -2.71 -5.87 -19.61
C THR A 170 -3.51 -6.95 -18.88
N PRO A 171 -4.58 -6.60 -18.16
CA PRO A 171 -5.53 -7.58 -17.63
C PRO A 171 -6.10 -8.46 -18.74
N SER A 172 -6.40 -9.73 -18.44
CA SER A 172 -6.88 -10.71 -19.42
C SER A 172 -8.22 -10.34 -20.08
N ASN A 173 -9.04 -9.55 -19.39
CA ASN A 173 -10.33 -9.05 -19.86
C ASN A 173 -10.28 -7.62 -20.42
N TRP A 174 -9.09 -7.03 -20.57
CA TRP A 174 -8.95 -5.69 -21.13
C TRP A 174 -9.20 -5.74 -22.64
N PRO A 175 -10.17 -4.98 -23.19
CA PRO A 175 -10.48 -5.01 -24.61
C PRO A 175 -9.40 -4.28 -25.41
N PHE A 176 -8.29 -4.95 -25.71
CA PHE A 176 -7.18 -4.39 -26.49
C PHE A 176 -7.37 -4.66 -27.98
N ARG A 177 -7.46 -3.60 -28.78
CA ARG A 177 -7.74 -3.67 -30.22
C ARG A 177 -6.50 -3.39 -31.05
N ASN A 178 -6.59 -3.72 -32.32
CA ASN A 178 -5.55 -3.46 -33.28
C ASN A 178 -5.33 -1.96 -33.46
N GLY A 179 -4.11 -1.50 -33.23
CA GLY A 179 -3.77 -0.08 -33.20
C GLY A 179 -4.04 0.64 -31.88
N ASP A 180 -4.49 -0.06 -30.83
CA ASP A 180 -4.67 0.55 -29.52
C ASP A 180 -3.32 0.86 -28.85
N SER A 181 -3.35 1.87 -27.98
CA SER A 181 -2.32 2.11 -26.97
C SER A 181 -2.94 2.22 -25.59
N ALA A 182 -2.18 1.81 -24.59
CA ALA A 182 -2.52 2.01 -23.19
C ALA A 182 -1.29 2.51 -22.43
N VAL A 183 -1.54 3.17 -21.32
CA VAL A 183 -0.51 3.52 -20.33
C VAL A 183 -0.95 2.90 -19.02
N ALA A 184 -0.04 2.21 -18.35
CA ALA A 184 -0.24 1.68 -17.02
C ALA A 184 0.57 2.50 -16.02
N VAL A 185 -0.10 3.02 -15.00
CA VAL A 185 0.53 3.72 -13.88
C VAL A 185 0.33 2.84 -12.64
N GLU A 186 1.44 2.48 -12.01
CA GLU A 186 1.43 1.76 -10.74
C GLU A 186 2.01 2.66 -9.65
N VAL A 187 1.29 2.78 -8.54
CA VAL A 187 1.74 3.51 -7.35
C VAL A 187 1.84 2.51 -6.20
N PHE A 188 2.97 2.56 -5.50
CA PHE A 188 3.31 1.66 -4.42
C PHE A 188 3.55 2.43 -3.14
N TYR A 189 3.08 1.89 -2.01
CA TYR A 189 3.34 2.47 -0.70
C TYR A 189 3.49 1.38 0.36
N ASN A 190 4.63 1.35 1.05
CA ASN A 190 4.87 0.47 2.18
C ASN A 190 4.29 1.09 3.44
N TYR A 191 3.14 0.54 3.87
CA TYR A 191 2.47 0.93 5.09
C TYR A 191 3.03 0.12 6.27
N THR A 192 3.51 0.82 7.30
CA THR A 192 4.02 0.22 8.53
C THR A 192 2.95 0.37 9.62
N PRO A 193 2.18 -0.69 9.92
CA PRO A 193 1.12 -0.58 10.90
C PRO A 193 1.67 -0.38 12.31
N PHE A 194 0.90 0.23 13.20
CA PHE A 194 1.21 0.33 14.62
C PHE A 194 2.54 1.04 14.94
N SER A 195 2.99 1.95 14.09
CA SER A 195 4.27 2.67 14.26
C SER A 195 4.38 3.38 15.62
N LEU A 196 3.27 3.87 16.18
CA LEU A 196 3.20 4.51 17.50
C LEU A 196 3.40 3.52 18.67
N THR A 197 3.03 2.25 18.49
CA THR A 197 3.17 1.20 19.51
C THR A 197 4.30 0.23 19.22
N ALA A 198 5.06 0.44 18.15
CA ALA A 198 6.25 -0.33 17.80
C ALA A 198 7.25 -0.50 18.96
N PRO A 199 7.47 0.50 19.86
CA PRO A 199 8.33 0.31 21.03
C PRO A 199 7.82 -0.72 22.04
N PHE A 200 6.50 -0.91 22.11
CA PHE A 200 5.84 -1.81 23.08
C PHE A 200 5.50 -3.17 22.46
N TRP A 201 5.44 -3.25 21.13
CA TRP A 201 5.07 -4.46 20.40
C TRP A 201 5.98 -4.66 19.18
N SER A 202 7.20 -5.13 19.45
CA SER A 202 8.22 -5.38 18.41
C SER A 202 7.86 -6.52 17.44
N ALA A 203 6.90 -7.37 17.81
CA ALA A 203 6.36 -8.46 16.98
C ALA A 203 5.06 -8.08 16.26
N ALA A 204 4.70 -6.79 16.20
CA ALA A 204 3.54 -6.31 15.46
C ALA A 204 3.63 -6.67 13.96
N PRO A 205 2.48 -6.77 13.25
CA PRO A 205 2.43 -7.17 11.85
C PRO A 205 3.43 -6.44 10.95
N VAL A 206 4.08 -7.22 10.08
CA VAL A 206 5.12 -6.73 9.16
C VAL A 206 4.51 -5.74 8.15
N ALA A 207 5.32 -4.75 7.75
CA ALA A 207 4.93 -3.74 6.78
C ALA A 207 4.24 -4.35 5.55
N THR A 208 3.10 -3.78 5.17
CA THR A 208 2.29 -4.23 4.03
C THR A 208 2.46 -3.26 2.88
N THR A 209 2.79 -3.77 1.69
CA THR A 209 2.81 -2.95 0.47
C THR A 209 1.41 -2.77 -0.08
N ILE A 210 0.93 -1.54 -0.07
CA ILE A 210 -0.26 -1.10 -0.79
C ILE A 210 0.18 -0.83 -2.23
N ARG A 211 -0.55 -1.37 -3.20
CA ARG A 211 -0.29 -1.17 -4.63
C ARG A 211 -1.60 -0.87 -5.32
N GLU A 212 -1.63 0.23 -6.07
CA GLU A 212 -2.71 0.52 -7.00
C GLU A 212 -2.18 0.60 -8.43
N ARG A 213 -2.99 0.15 -9.38
CA ARG A 213 -2.63 0.13 -10.80
C ARG A 213 -3.80 0.60 -11.65
N VAL A 214 -3.55 1.66 -12.40
CA VAL A 214 -4.54 2.25 -13.30
C VAL A 214 -4.07 2.13 -14.73
N TYR A 215 -4.96 1.64 -15.60
CA TYR A 215 -4.75 1.62 -17.04
C TYR A 215 -5.60 2.70 -17.69
N VAL A 216 -4.98 3.51 -18.55
CA VAL A 216 -5.66 4.55 -19.32
C VAL A 216 -5.28 4.44 -20.79
N ARG A 217 -6.15 4.94 -21.66
CA ARG A 217 -5.84 5.13 -23.08
C ARG A 217 -5.38 6.57 -23.29
N PRO A 218 -4.27 6.80 -24.00
CA PRO A 218 -3.89 8.15 -24.41
C PRO A 218 -4.99 8.81 -25.23
N ARG A 219 -5.33 10.07 -24.91
CA ARG A 219 -6.45 10.79 -25.55
C ARG A 219 -6.19 11.08 -27.03
N ASN A 220 -4.93 11.19 -27.42
CA ASN A 220 -4.51 11.38 -28.81
C ASN A 220 -4.58 10.08 -29.63
N GLY A 221 -4.91 8.93 -29.03
CA GLY A 221 -4.94 7.63 -29.71
C GLY A 221 -3.57 7.14 -30.16
N GLN A 222 -2.48 7.72 -29.63
CA GLN A 222 -1.11 7.39 -30.00
C GLN A 222 -0.40 6.73 -28.83
N THR A 223 0.63 5.96 -29.14
CA THR A 223 1.53 5.43 -28.11
C THR A 223 2.28 6.55 -27.43
N LEU A 224 2.33 6.52 -26.10
CA LEU A 224 3.08 7.49 -25.33
C LEU A 224 4.58 7.31 -25.62
N ALA A 225 5.17 8.27 -26.34
CA ALA A 225 6.58 8.25 -26.72
C ALA A 225 7.47 8.65 -25.54
N LEU A 226 8.60 7.96 -25.37
CA LEU A 226 9.66 8.40 -24.46
C LEU A 226 10.78 9.03 -25.28
N ASN A 227 11.05 10.32 -25.05
CA ASN A 227 12.08 11.08 -25.72
C ASN A 227 13.29 11.21 -24.79
N ASN A 228 14.41 10.60 -25.16
CA ASN A 228 15.66 10.77 -24.43
C ASN A 228 16.37 12.04 -24.90
N THR A 229 16.59 12.98 -23.99
CA THR A 229 17.29 14.26 -24.29
C THR A 229 18.76 14.07 -24.61
N LYS A 230 19.36 12.92 -24.24
CA LYS A 230 20.79 12.63 -24.48
C LYS A 230 21.07 12.05 -25.86
N THR A 231 20.14 11.29 -26.41
CA THR A 231 20.31 10.62 -27.72
C THR A 231 19.48 11.26 -28.83
N GLY A 232 18.43 12.01 -28.48
CA GLY A 232 17.51 12.63 -29.44
C GLY A 232 16.65 11.61 -30.20
N VAL A 233 16.71 10.33 -29.83
CA VAL A 233 15.95 9.25 -30.47
C VAL A 233 14.62 9.05 -29.75
N PRO A 234 13.47 9.14 -30.45
CA PRO A 234 12.19 8.78 -29.86
C PRO A 234 12.15 7.25 -29.64
N CYS A 235 11.52 6.80 -28.55
CA CYS A 235 11.36 5.38 -28.19
C CYS A 235 12.60 4.67 -27.64
N GLU A 236 13.54 5.39 -27.04
CA GLU A 236 14.60 4.69 -26.33
C GLU A 236 13.98 3.99 -25.12
N THR A 237 13.96 2.66 -25.16
CA THR A 237 13.48 1.83 -24.06
C THR A 237 14.36 2.14 -22.86
N ALA A 238 13.84 2.83 -21.85
CA ALA A 238 14.45 2.79 -20.53
C ALA A 238 14.65 1.31 -20.15
N PRO A 239 15.81 0.93 -19.58
CA PRO A 239 16.13 -0.46 -19.34
C PRO A 239 15.02 -1.11 -18.51
N ILE A 240 14.48 -2.19 -19.06
CA ILE A 240 13.53 -3.07 -18.39
C ILE A 240 14.36 -3.82 -17.34
N ASN A 241 14.42 -3.27 -16.13
CA ASN A 241 15.07 -3.93 -15.00
C ASN A 241 14.29 -5.17 -14.57
#